data_AF-A0A8C9TE57-F1
#
_entry.id   AF-A0A8C9TE57-F1
#
_cell.length_a   1.000
_cell.length_b   1.000
_cell.length_c   1.000
_cell.angle_alpha   90.00
_cell.angle_beta   90.00
_cell.angle_gamma   90.00
#
_symmetry.space_group_name_H-M   'P 1'
#
loop_
_entity.id
_entity.type
_entity.pdbx_description
1 polymer ?
#
loop_
_entity_poly.entity_id
_entity_poly.type
_entity_poly.pdbx_seq_one_letter_code
_entity_poly.pdbx_strand_id
1 'polypeptide(L)'
;MERLILCSPGTDSFAVAGDAAATKIVELAKRNRELTGAVEQERMKVKQATNRIKDLEKEVGALVTNVATFPLWSLKADIPEVKILQEKLSAANFKMTEYRNQIQAVKQEMKIAQKVLSSELGEDVNIQQLLSSPGGWRGRSQQILALQNRGIVVNNTISRTYILLLIFF
;
A
#
# COMPACT_ATOMS: atom_id res chain seq x y z
N MET A 1 -85.57 87.83 -0.27
CA MET A 1 -84.81 87.92 -1.54
C MET A 1 -83.32 87.96 -1.18
N GLU A 2 -82.43 88.16 -2.17
CA GLU A 2 -80.95 88.10 -2.05
C GLU A 2 -80.47 86.64 -1.88
N ARG A 3 -79.63 86.03 -2.74
CA ARG A 3 -78.35 86.41 -3.40
C ARG A 3 -77.18 86.43 -2.39
N LEU A 4 -76.10 85.64 -2.48
CA LEU A 4 -75.27 85.11 -3.60
C LEU A 4 -74.47 86.25 -4.29
N ILE A 5 -73.13 86.31 -4.33
CA ILE A 5 -72.01 85.38 -3.99
C ILE A 5 -70.94 86.15 -3.12
N LEU A 6 -69.60 85.98 -3.04
CA LEU A 6 -68.52 85.21 -3.71
C LEU A 6 -67.24 85.17 -2.79
N CYS A 7 -66.23 84.40 -3.18
CA CYS A 7 -64.80 84.43 -2.80
C CYS A 7 -64.31 83.93 -1.42
N SER A 8 -63.18 83.21 -1.47
CA SER A 8 -62.33 82.76 -0.34
C SER A 8 -61.10 83.66 -0.18
N PRO A 9 -60.39 83.64 0.97
CA PRO A 9 -59.33 82.64 1.22
C PRO A 9 -59.37 82.04 2.65
N GLY A 10 -58.56 81.03 3.03
CA GLY A 10 -57.62 80.24 2.24
C GLY A 10 -56.13 80.37 2.62
N THR A 11 -55.72 79.91 3.81
CA THR A 11 -54.29 79.74 4.18
C THR A 11 -54.03 78.59 5.16
N ASP A 12 -54.74 78.56 6.29
CA ASP A 12 -54.14 78.06 7.54
C ASP A 12 -53.93 76.54 7.60
N SER A 13 -54.94 75.77 7.17
CA SER A 13 -54.82 74.31 7.07
C SER A 13 -53.81 73.87 6.00
N PHE A 14 -53.66 74.66 4.93
CA PHE A 14 -52.68 74.40 3.87
C PHE A 14 -51.26 74.77 4.30
N ALA A 15 -51.09 75.80 5.15
CA ALA A 15 -49.80 76.14 5.75
C ALA A 15 -49.31 75.03 6.69
N VAL A 16 -50.17 74.52 7.58
CA VAL A 16 -49.83 73.41 8.49
C VAL A 16 -49.58 72.10 7.73
N ALA A 17 -50.38 71.80 6.70
CA ALA A 17 -50.11 70.67 5.81
C ALA A 17 -48.79 70.85 5.01
N GLY A 18 -48.46 72.09 4.63
CA GLY A 18 -47.23 72.46 3.95
C GLY A 18 -45.99 72.32 4.84
N ASP A 19 -46.08 72.68 6.12
CA ASP A 19 -45.00 72.50 7.10
C ASP A 19 -44.75 71.02 7.44
N ALA A 20 -45.84 70.24 7.59
CA ALA A 20 -45.76 68.80 7.71
C ALA A 20 -45.12 68.15 6.45
N ALA A 21 -45.48 68.63 5.26
CA ALA A 21 -44.88 68.20 4.00
C ALA A 21 -43.40 68.61 3.88
N ALA A 22 -43.03 69.83 4.27
CA ALA A 22 -41.65 70.32 4.27
C ALA A 22 -40.77 69.51 5.22
N THR A 23 -41.25 69.26 6.44
CA THR A 23 -40.61 68.35 7.41
C THR A 23 -40.42 66.96 6.82
N LYS A 24 -41.44 66.43 6.11
CA LYS A 24 -41.35 65.11 5.46
C LYS A 24 -40.36 65.09 4.30
N ILE A 25 -40.27 66.17 3.51
CA ILE A 25 -39.29 66.34 2.43
C ILE A 25 -37.87 66.32 3.01
N VAL A 26 -37.62 67.01 4.13
CA VAL A 26 -36.30 67.00 4.81
C VAL A 26 -35.96 65.62 5.38
N GLU A 27 -36.92 64.93 6.02
CA GLU A 27 -36.74 63.55 6.51
C GLU A 27 -36.40 62.59 5.36
N LEU A 28 -37.13 62.67 4.25
CA LEU A 28 -36.90 61.86 3.04
C LEU A 28 -35.56 62.21 2.37
N ALA A 29 -35.17 63.48 2.30
CA ALA A 29 -33.89 63.91 1.76
C ALA A 29 -32.71 63.41 2.62
N LYS A 30 -32.87 63.39 3.96
CA LYS A 30 -31.88 62.80 4.88
C LYS A 30 -31.75 61.29 4.65
N ARG A 31 -32.86 60.55 4.62
CA ARG A 31 -32.83 59.10 4.31
C ARG A 31 -32.28 58.81 2.91
N ASN A 32 -32.54 59.66 1.92
CA ASN A 32 -32.01 59.49 0.57
C ASN A 32 -30.47 59.59 0.56
N ARG A 33 -29.89 60.54 1.31
CA ARG A 33 -28.43 60.63 1.51
C ARG A 33 -27.87 59.41 2.25
N GLU A 34 -28.53 58.98 3.32
CA GLU A 34 -28.14 57.80 4.11
C GLU A 34 -28.16 56.51 3.25
N LEU A 35 -29.22 56.31 2.46
CA LEU A 35 -29.35 55.20 1.51
C LEU A 35 -28.30 55.27 0.40
N THR A 36 -27.99 56.47 -0.12
CA THR A 36 -26.93 56.65 -1.12
C THR A 36 -25.56 56.23 -0.56
N GLY A 37 -25.26 56.61 0.68
CA GLY A 37 -24.03 56.17 1.37
C GLY A 37 -23.98 54.65 1.58
N ALA A 38 -25.09 54.04 1.98
CA ALA A 38 -25.19 52.59 2.14
C ALA A 38 -25.01 51.85 0.80
N VAL A 39 -25.61 52.34 -0.30
CA VAL A 39 -25.47 51.76 -1.64
C VAL A 39 -24.01 51.78 -2.11
N GLU A 40 -23.28 52.88 -1.95
CA GLU A 40 -21.86 52.93 -2.31
C GLU A 40 -20.99 52.07 -1.38
N GLN A 41 -21.33 51.94 -0.09
CA GLN A 41 -20.65 51.03 0.83
C GLN A 41 -20.83 49.56 0.43
N GLU A 42 -22.05 49.12 0.12
CA GLU A 42 -22.30 47.76 -0.37
C GLU A 42 -21.66 47.54 -1.75
N ARG A 43 -21.68 48.54 -2.64
CA ARG A 43 -21.00 48.49 -3.94
C ARG A 43 -19.49 48.31 -3.81
N MET A 44 -18.85 48.90 -2.80
CA MET A 44 -17.44 48.63 -2.47
C MET A 44 -17.23 47.19 -1.96
N LYS A 45 -18.08 46.69 -1.05
CA LYS A 45 -18.01 45.30 -0.56
C LYS A 45 -18.18 44.29 -1.70
N VAL A 46 -19.17 44.50 -2.57
CA VAL A 46 -19.41 43.68 -3.76
C VAL A 46 -18.17 43.70 -4.68
N LYS A 47 -17.60 44.88 -4.96
CA LYS A 47 -16.37 44.99 -5.78
C LYS A 47 -15.20 44.22 -5.15
N GLN A 48 -15.02 44.28 -3.83
CA GLN A 48 -13.98 43.53 -3.12
C GLN A 48 -14.22 42.02 -3.19
N ALA A 49 -15.46 41.57 -2.98
CA ALA A 49 -15.85 40.16 -3.08
C ALA A 49 -15.69 39.63 -4.51
N THR A 50 -16.13 40.37 -5.54
CA THR A 50 -15.93 40.01 -6.96
C THR A 50 -14.46 39.90 -7.31
N ASN A 51 -13.59 40.78 -6.79
CA ASN A 51 -12.16 40.65 -6.99
C ASN A 51 -11.60 39.38 -6.33
N ARG A 52 -11.92 39.13 -5.05
CA ARG A 52 -11.44 37.90 -4.36
C ARG A 52 -11.99 36.62 -5.00
N ILE A 53 -13.20 36.65 -5.54
CA ILE A 53 -13.75 35.54 -6.35
C ILE A 53 -12.89 35.34 -7.59
N LYS A 54 -12.58 36.38 -8.38
CA LYS A 54 -11.70 36.26 -9.56
C LYS A 54 -10.29 35.79 -9.22
N ASP A 55 -9.74 36.22 -8.10
CA ASP A 55 -8.45 35.75 -7.62
C ASP A 55 -8.50 34.25 -7.25
N LEU A 56 -9.56 33.82 -6.55
CA LEU A 56 -9.82 32.41 -6.26
C LEU A 56 -10.10 31.57 -7.51
N GLU A 57 -10.85 32.08 -8.48
CA GLU A 57 -11.12 31.42 -9.77
C GLU A 57 -9.83 31.26 -10.59
N LYS A 58 -8.91 32.23 -10.51
CA LYS A 58 -7.58 32.14 -11.12
C LYS A 58 -6.65 31.18 -10.36
N GLU A 59 -6.71 31.18 -9.03
CA GLU A 59 -5.96 30.27 -8.15
C GLU A 59 -6.42 28.82 -8.34
N VAL A 60 -7.72 28.57 -8.32
CA VAL A 60 -8.36 27.29 -8.68
C VAL A 60 -8.09 26.94 -10.14
N GLY A 61 -8.15 27.90 -11.08
CA GLY A 61 -7.80 27.67 -12.48
C GLY A 61 -6.37 27.21 -12.66
N ALA A 62 -5.42 27.79 -11.92
CA ALA A 62 -4.01 27.36 -11.90
C ALA A 62 -3.83 26.00 -11.20
N LEU A 63 -4.55 25.72 -10.12
CA LEU A 63 -4.53 24.40 -9.47
C LEU A 63 -5.16 23.33 -10.40
N VAL A 64 -6.22 23.66 -11.12
CA VAL A 64 -6.89 22.76 -12.08
C VAL A 64 -6.04 22.55 -13.33
N THR A 65 -5.24 23.51 -13.81
CA THR A 65 -4.26 23.23 -14.88
C THR A 65 -3.07 22.42 -14.37
N ASN A 66 -2.62 22.63 -13.14
CA ASN A 66 -1.62 21.75 -12.51
C ASN A 66 -2.15 20.32 -12.29
N VAL A 67 -3.45 20.14 -11.95
CA VAL A 67 -4.11 18.83 -11.80
C VAL A 67 -4.62 18.26 -13.15
N ALA A 68 -4.72 19.06 -14.20
CA ALA A 68 -4.80 18.56 -15.58
C ALA A 68 -3.44 18.03 -16.04
N THR A 69 -2.34 18.61 -15.53
CA THR A 69 -0.96 18.17 -15.77
C THR A 69 -0.57 16.97 -14.90
N PHE A 70 -1.14 16.82 -13.70
CA PHE A 70 -1.11 15.63 -12.84
C PHE A 70 -2.43 14.85 -12.98
N PRO A 71 -2.62 14.07 -14.06
CA PRO A 71 -3.94 13.89 -14.62
C PRO A 71 -4.86 13.09 -13.70
N LEU A 72 -6.15 13.41 -13.69
CA LEU A 72 -7.22 12.53 -13.18
C LEU A 72 -7.22 11.15 -13.90
N TRP A 73 -6.51 11.04 -15.03
CA TRP A 73 -6.14 9.79 -15.67
C TRP A 73 -5.33 8.86 -14.74
N SER A 74 -4.56 9.34 -13.76
CA SER A 74 -3.90 8.51 -12.72
C SER A 74 -4.88 7.81 -11.75
N LEU A 75 -6.20 7.95 -11.97
CA LEU A 75 -7.24 7.18 -11.28
C LEU A 75 -7.99 6.22 -12.23
N LYS A 76 -7.59 6.13 -13.51
CA LYS A 76 -8.22 5.26 -14.55
C LYS A 76 -7.25 4.60 -15.55
N ALA A 77 -6.07 5.17 -15.78
CA ALA A 77 -4.98 4.61 -16.57
C ALA A 77 -4.54 3.25 -16.02
N ASP A 78 -4.44 3.21 -14.69
CA ASP A 78 -3.77 2.16 -13.96
C ASP A 78 -4.67 0.94 -13.72
N ILE A 79 -5.93 0.94 -14.20
CA ILE A 79 -6.85 -0.20 -14.03
C ILE A 79 -6.32 -1.49 -14.70
N PRO A 80 -5.87 -1.49 -15.98
CA PRO A 80 -5.19 -2.64 -16.56
C PRO A 80 -3.79 -2.87 -15.98
N GLU A 81 -3.00 -1.83 -15.72
CA GLU A 81 -1.61 -2.02 -15.28
C GLU A 81 -1.51 -2.50 -13.83
N VAL A 82 -2.30 -1.95 -12.91
CA VAL A 82 -2.42 -2.46 -11.53
C VAL A 82 -3.02 -3.87 -11.51
N LYS A 83 -3.91 -4.25 -12.44
CA LYS A 83 -4.32 -5.66 -12.57
C LYS A 83 -3.15 -6.55 -12.97
N ILE A 84 -2.40 -6.17 -14.00
CA ILE A 84 -1.20 -6.91 -14.44
C ILE A 84 -0.13 -6.97 -13.34
N LEU A 85 0.05 -5.90 -12.55
CA LEU A 85 0.96 -5.85 -11.42
C LEU A 85 0.45 -6.69 -10.23
N GLN A 86 -0.85 -6.71 -9.97
CA GLN A 86 -1.50 -7.55 -8.95
C GLN A 86 -1.44 -9.04 -9.31
N GLU A 87 -1.58 -9.38 -10.59
CA GLU A 87 -1.39 -10.74 -11.13
C GLU A 87 0.09 -11.16 -11.08
N LYS A 88 1.03 -10.25 -11.41
CA LYS A 88 2.47 -10.49 -11.20
C LYS A 88 2.80 -10.67 -9.72
N LEU A 89 2.19 -9.89 -8.82
CA LEU A 89 2.35 -9.98 -7.37
C LEU A 89 1.80 -11.30 -6.82
N SER A 90 0.60 -11.72 -7.25
CA SER A 90 0.01 -12.99 -6.82
C SER A 90 0.81 -14.19 -7.36
N ALA A 91 1.25 -14.15 -8.62
CA ALA A 91 2.13 -15.16 -9.20
C ALA A 91 3.51 -15.21 -8.52
N ALA A 92 4.06 -14.06 -8.11
CA ALA A 92 5.31 -13.99 -7.34
C ALA A 92 5.14 -14.58 -5.93
N ASN A 93 4.06 -14.23 -5.22
CA ASN A 93 3.74 -14.78 -3.90
C ASN A 93 3.46 -16.30 -3.95
N PHE A 94 2.80 -16.77 -5.01
CA PHE A 94 2.61 -18.20 -5.27
C PHE A 94 3.95 -18.91 -5.48
N LYS A 95 4.82 -18.38 -6.37
CA LYS A 95 6.18 -18.90 -6.58
C LYS A 95 7.04 -18.87 -5.31
N MET A 96 6.94 -17.82 -4.50
CA MET A 96 7.65 -17.72 -3.21
C MET A 96 7.19 -18.81 -2.22
N THR A 97 5.89 -19.12 -2.22
CA THR A 97 5.33 -20.21 -1.42
C THR A 97 5.81 -21.56 -1.94
N GLU A 98 5.81 -21.77 -3.26
CA GLU A 98 6.31 -22.99 -3.89
C GLU A 98 7.81 -23.23 -3.65
N TYR A 99 8.66 -22.21 -3.80
CA TYR A 99 10.07 -22.35 -3.46
C TYR A 99 10.28 -22.62 -1.97
N ARG A 100 9.46 -22.05 -1.07
CA ARG A 100 9.48 -22.38 0.36
C ARG A 100 9.11 -23.85 0.61
N ASN A 101 8.12 -24.39 -0.10
CA ASN A 101 7.73 -25.80 -0.03
C ASN A 101 8.86 -26.72 -0.55
N GLN A 102 9.43 -26.40 -1.72
CA GLN A 102 10.54 -27.15 -2.33
C GLN A 102 11.79 -27.16 -1.43
N ILE A 103 12.15 -26.03 -0.82
CA ILE A 103 13.24 -25.94 0.15
C ILE A 103 12.99 -26.83 1.38
N GLN A 104 11.73 -26.95 1.84
CA GLN A 104 11.39 -27.86 2.95
C GLN A 104 11.47 -29.33 2.55
N ALA A 105 10.98 -29.69 1.34
CA ALA A 105 11.09 -31.04 0.79
C ALA A 105 12.55 -31.49 0.64
N VAL A 106 13.37 -30.72 -0.09
CA VAL A 106 14.80 -31.01 -0.29
C VAL A 106 15.58 -31.05 1.02
N LYS A 107 15.22 -30.20 2.00
CA LYS A 107 15.84 -30.25 3.35
C LYS A 107 15.45 -31.50 4.14
N GLN A 108 14.28 -32.08 3.89
CA GLN A 108 13.86 -33.34 4.50
C GLN A 108 14.48 -34.55 3.77
N GLU A 109 14.55 -34.53 2.44
CA GLU A 109 15.25 -35.53 1.63
C GLU A 109 16.75 -35.59 1.98
N MET A 110 17.42 -34.45 2.13
CA MET A 110 18.81 -34.36 2.58
C MET A 110 19.01 -35.01 3.97
N LYS A 111 18.07 -34.83 4.91
CA LYS A 111 18.11 -35.52 6.22
C LYS A 111 17.94 -37.04 6.08
N ILE A 112 17.07 -37.48 5.17
CA ILE A 112 16.86 -38.91 4.91
C ILE A 112 18.12 -39.52 4.28
N ALA A 113 18.71 -38.85 3.28
CA ALA A 113 19.98 -39.24 2.68
C ALA A 113 21.12 -39.31 3.72
N GLN A 114 21.24 -38.32 4.61
CA GLN A 114 22.21 -38.35 5.71
C GLN A 114 21.98 -39.52 6.68
N LYS A 115 20.73 -39.90 6.97
CA LYS A 115 20.42 -41.09 7.78
C LYS A 115 20.78 -42.39 7.06
N VAL A 116 20.42 -42.53 5.78
CA VAL A 116 20.75 -43.72 4.96
C VAL A 116 22.25 -43.89 4.82
N LEU A 117 22.99 -42.79 4.59
CA LEU A 117 24.44 -42.78 4.65
C LEU A 117 24.91 -43.26 6.03
N SER A 118 24.46 -42.64 7.13
CA SER A 118 24.86 -43.06 8.48
C SER A 118 24.62 -44.56 8.76
N SER A 119 23.56 -45.18 8.24
CA SER A 119 23.35 -46.64 8.39
C SER A 119 24.33 -47.52 7.59
N GLU A 120 24.78 -47.07 6.41
CA GLU A 120 25.81 -47.74 5.60
C GLU A 120 27.23 -47.48 6.13
N LEU A 121 27.44 -46.30 6.73
CA LEU A 121 28.71 -45.89 7.33
C LEU A 121 28.93 -46.59 8.69
N GLY A 122 27.88 -46.67 9.53
CA GLY A 122 27.94 -47.11 10.93
C GLY A 122 27.56 -45.99 11.90
N GLU A 123 27.04 -46.37 13.06
CA GLU A 123 26.31 -45.45 13.96
C GLU A 123 27.18 -44.33 14.56
N ASP A 124 28.49 -44.56 14.73
CA ASP A 124 29.44 -43.57 15.27
C ASP A 124 30.09 -42.65 14.21
N VAL A 125 29.70 -42.72 12.92
CA VAL A 125 30.43 -42.05 11.83
C VAL A 125 29.95 -40.62 11.57
N ASN A 126 30.76 -39.64 11.97
CA ASN A 126 30.49 -38.22 11.71
C ASN A 126 30.76 -37.84 10.24
N ILE A 127 29.68 -37.61 9.48
CA ILE A 127 29.71 -37.22 8.06
C ILE A 127 30.53 -35.94 7.80
N GLN A 128 30.54 -34.96 8.72
CA GLN A 128 31.31 -33.73 8.53
C GLN A 128 32.83 -33.97 8.60
N GLN A 129 33.27 -34.95 9.41
CA GLN A 129 34.68 -35.35 9.47
C GLN A 129 35.09 -36.12 8.20
N LEU A 130 34.21 -36.95 7.63
CA LEU A 130 34.46 -37.58 6.32
C LEU A 130 34.63 -36.56 5.19
N LEU A 131 33.75 -35.55 5.13
CA LEU A 131 33.86 -34.45 4.16
C LEU A 131 35.17 -33.65 4.33
N SER A 132 35.70 -33.60 5.55
CA SER A 132 36.97 -32.94 5.88
C SER A 132 38.22 -33.79 5.61
N SER A 133 38.09 -35.11 5.40
CA SER A 133 39.23 -36.03 5.20
C SER A 133 38.79 -37.33 4.48
N PRO A 134 38.57 -37.31 3.15
CA PRO A 134 37.88 -38.40 2.45
C PRO A 134 38.62 -39.75 2.35
N GLY A 135 39.91 -39.81 2.64
CA GLY A 135 40.76 -40.96 2.29
C GLY A 135 40.91 -42.07 3.36
N GLY A 136 40.54 -41.82 4.61
CA GLY A 136 40.91 -42.71 5.74
C GLY A 136 39.91 -43.83 6.07
N TRP A 137 38.74 -43.84 5.45
CA TRP A 137 37.57 -44.53 5.99
C TRP A 137 37.05 -45.67 5.08
N ARG A 138 36.44 -46.71 5.68
CA ARG A 138 35.90 -47.90 4.98
C ARG A 138 34.52 -48.30 5.52
N GLY A 139 33.58 -48.56 4.60
CA GLY A 139 32.18 -48.85 4.95
C GLY A 139 31.90 -50.23 5.51
N ARG A 140 30.73 -50.34 6.15
CA ARG A 140 30.28 -51.56 6.84
C ARG A 140 30.32 -52.79 5.92
N SER A 141 29.90 -52.62 4.66
CA SER A 141 30.01 -53.65 3.62
C SER A 141 31.45 -54.10 3.35
N GLN A 142 32.40 -53.17 3.20
CA GLN A 142 33.83 -53.49 3.02
C GLN A 142 34.43 -54.16 4.25
N GLN A 143 34.04 -53.72 5.46
CA GLN A 143 34.49 -54.32 6.72
C GLN A 143 33.98 -55.76 6.86
N ILE A 144 32.69 -56.01 6.55
CA ILE A 144 32.09 -57.35 6.54
C ILE A 144 32.81 -58.27 5.54
N LEU A 145 33.03 -57.81 4.30
CA LEU A 145 33.76 -58.58 3.27
C LEU A 145 35.20 -58.91 3.72
N ALA A 146 35.90 -57.96 4.33
CA ALA A 146 37.25 -58.18 4.85
C ALA A 146 37.27 -59.20 6.01
N LEU A 147 36.24 -59.22 6.87
CA LEU A 147 36.10 -60.19 7.95
C LEU A 147 35.71 -61.59 7.42
N GLN A 148 34.79 -61.66 6.46
CA GLN A 148 34.40 -62.92 5.79
C GLN A 148 35.60 -63.59 5.11
N ASN A 149 36.39 -62.83 4.35
CA ASN A 149 37.60 -63.34 3.70
C ASN A 149 38.62 -63.88 4.71
N ARG A 150 38.81 -63.20 5.86
CA ARG A 150 39.67 -63.71 6.95
C ARG A 150 39.13 -65.01 7.54
N GLY A 151 37.82 -65.10 7.76
CA GLY A 151 37.16 -66.32 8.25
C GLY A 151 37.36 -67.51 7.31
N ILE A 152 37.22 -67.30 5.99
CA ILE A 152 37.44 -68.34 4.96
C ILE A 152 38.89 -68.85 4.97
N VAL A 153 39.88 -67.95 5.11
CA VAL A 153 41.31 -68.31 5.19
C VAL A 153 41.63 -69.10 6.46
N VAL A 154 41.11 -68.66 7.62
CA VAL A 154 41.30 -69.37 8.90
C VAL A 154 40.66 -70.75 8.86
N ASN A 155 39.43 -70.86 8.36
CA ASN A 155 38.74 -72.15 8.21
C ASN A 155 39.47 -73.11 7.26
N ASN A 156 40.01 -72.61 6.14
CA ASN A 156 40.86 -73.40 5.23
C ASN A 156 42.13 -73.90 5.92
N THR A 157 42.79 -73.06 6.70
CA THR A 157 44.02 -73.43 7.43
C THR A 157 43.74 -74.51 8.47
N ILE A 158 42.67 -74.34 9.25
CA ILE A 158 42.20 -75.32 10.25
C ILE A 158 41.85 -76.66 9.58
N SER A 159 41.07 -76.63 8.50
CA SER A 159 40.67 -77.84 7.76
C SER A 159 41.88 -78.60 7.18
N ARG A 160 42.85 -77.88 6.62
CA ARG A 160 44.11 -78.49 6.12
C ARG A 160 44.93 -79.08 7.26
N THR A 161 44.97 -78.44 8.43
CA THR A 161 45.67 -78.97 9.61
C THR A 161 45.03 -80.26 10.12
N TYR A 162 43.69 -80.34 10.20
CA TYR A 162 42.99 -81.57 10.58
C TYR A 162 43.20 -82.71 9.58
N ILE A 163 43.17 -82.42 8.27
CA ILE A 163 43.44 -83.42 7.22
C ILE A 163 44.87 -83.94 7.32
N LEU A 164 45.86 -83.08 7.58
CA LEU A 164 47.25 -83.51 7.78
C LEU A 164 47.40 -84.38 9.04
N LEU A 165 46.77 -84.01 10.16
CA LEU A 165 46.79 -84.81 11.38
C LEU A 165 46.19 -86.22 11.15
N LEU A 166 45.08 -86.32 10.41
CA LEU A 166 44.45 -87.60 10.03
C LEU A 166 45.24 -88.45 9.00
N ILE A 167 46.37 -87.94 8.48
CA ILE A 167 47.26 -88.66 7.55
C ILE A 167 48.55 -89.08 8.24
N PHE A 168 48.95 -88.41 9.33
CA PHE A 168 50.23 -88.61 10.01
C PHE A 168 50.12 -89.17 11.45
N PHE A 169 48.90 -89.42 11.95
CA PHE A 169 48.60 -90.08 13.23
C PHE A 169 47.47 -91.11 13.07
#